data_AF-A0A843BDW6-F1
#
_entry.id   AF-A0A843BDW6-F1
#
_cell.length_a   1.000
_cell.length_b   1.000
_cell.length_c   1.000
_cell.angle_alpha   90.00
_cell.angle_beta   90.00
_cell.angle_gamma   90.00
#
_symmetry.space_group_name_H-M   'P 1'
#
loop_
_entity.id
_entity.type
_entity.pdbx_description
1 polymer ?
#
loop_
_entity_poly.entity_id
_entity_poly.type
_entity_poly.pdbx_seq_one_letter_code
_entity_poly.pdbx_strand_id
1 'polypeptide(L)'
;MCWTRSPRPSHDSRRGGLMRSGSFVMAAVMVFLLVHAGSGEDAVGDTALPGQVRTAHAQHAPDQIPFITTWKTNAANQTITIPLSGYDLTIHWGDGTNSTEVFGPATHTYANPGTYTVSVYGDLVAISLYDHSDAPRLVSIDQWGNMSWTTMRLAFQGAINMVYAATDSPDLSGVTDMSGMFFDASSFNGDISSWDVSSVNDMSAMFFGAASFNQPLDGWDV
;
A
#
# COMPACT_ATOMS: atom_id res chain seq x y z
N MET A 1 -37.48 15.33 -68.99
CA MET A 1 -37.18 15.42 -67.55
C MET A 1 -35.67 15.67 -67.43
N CYS A 2 -35.08 16.63 -66.72
CA CYS A 2 -35.53 17.62 -65.74
C CYS A 2 -34.66 18.90 -65.86
N TRP A 3 -35.29 20.02 -65.54
CA TRP A 3 -34.88 21.43 -65.36
C TRP A 3 -33.49 21.65 -64.72
N THR A 4 -32.53 22.40 -65.30
CA THR A 4 -32.34 23.85 -65.61
C THR A 4 -31.70 24.71 -64.50
N ARG A 5 -30.59 25.35 -64.93
CA ARG A 5 -30.11 26.74 -64.71
C ARG A 5 -29.55 27.19 -63.35
N SER A 6 -28.23 27.47 -63.37
CA SER A 6 -27.54 28.78 -63.24
C SER A 6 -27.93 29.77 -62.11
N PRO A 7 -27.15 30.85 -61.83
CA PRO A 7 -25.69 31.07 -61.80
C PRO A 7 -25.21 31.75 -60.49
N ARG A 8 -23.90 31.97 -60.34
CA ARG A 8 -23.27 32.81 -59.29
C ARG A 8 -23.74 34.28 -59.37
N PRO A 9 -23.70 34.99 -58.23
CA PRO A 9 -22.95 36.24 -58.19
C PRO A 9 -22.11 36.43 -56.93
N SER A 10 -21.41 37.57 -56.95
CA SER A 10 -20.19 37.99 -56.28
C SER A 10 -20.38 38.80 -55.00
N HIS A 11 -19.32 38.78 -54.19
CA HIS A 11 -18.72 39.86 -53.38
C HIS A 11 -19.51 40.66 -52.33
N ASP A 12 -18.81 40.77 -51.20
CA ASP A 12 -18.68 41.92 -50.28
C ASP A 12 -19.67 42.02 -49.10
N SER A 13 -19.18 41.82 -47.88
CA SER A 13 -18.88 42.94 -46.97
C SER A 13 -18.45 42.50 -45.55
N ARG A 14 -17.28 43.04 -45.20
CA ARG A 14 -16.69 43.45 -43.90
C ARG A 14 -17.42 43.20 -42.56
N ARG A 15 -16.54 43.19 -41.54
CA ARG A 15 -16.71 43.41 -40.06
C ARG A 15 -17.00 42.11 -39.31
N GLY A 16 -16.32 41.73 -38.23
CA GLY A 16 -15.50 42.46 -37.26
C GLY A 16 -15.90 41.95 -35.87
N GLY A 17 -14.95 41.78 -34.96
CA GLY A 17 -15.25 41.70 -33.52
C GLY A 17 -15.22 40.31 -32.87
N LEU A 18 -14.07 39.98 -32.30
CA LEU A 18 -13.88 39.60 -30.89
C LEU A 18 -14.99 38.74 -30.23
N MET A 19 -14.73 37.44 -30.05
CA MET A 19 -15.22 36.72 -28.87
C MET A 19 -14.03 36.18 -28.09
N ARG A 20 -13.75 36.85 -26.96
CA ARG A 20 -13.08 36.24 -25.81
C ARG A 20 -14.14 35.48 -25.01
N SER A 21 -13.97 34.18 -24.85
CA SER A 21 -14.59 33.37 -23.80
C SER A 21 -13.68 32.17 -23.57
N GLY A 22 -13.46 31.63 -22.38
CA GLY A 22 -13.75 32.06 -21.02
C GLY A 22 -12.75 31.29 -20.15
N SER A 23 -11.99 32.01 -19.33
CA SER A 23 -11.10 31.40 -18.34
C SER A 23 -11.96 31.02 -17.14
N PHE A 24 -12.12 29.73 -16.86
CA PHE A 24 -12.69 29.24 -15.61
C PHE A 24 -11.62 29.40 -14.52
N VAL A 25 -11.83 30.33 -13.60
CA VAL A 25 -11.13 30.36 -12.30
C VAL A 25 -12.20 30.17 -11.24
N MET A 26 -12.19 29.00 -10.62
CA MET A 26 -13.09 28.64 -9.53
C MET A 26 -12.45 29.14 -8.24
N ALA A 27 -12.95 30.26 -7.70
CA ALA A 27 -12.53 30.80 -6.41
C ALA A 27 -13.34 30.12 -5.30
N ALA A 28 -12.64 29.45 -4.37
CA ALA A 28 -13.23 28.91 -3.15
C ALA A 28 -13.49 30.05 -2.14
N VAL A 29 -14.73 30.15 -1.67
CA VAL A 29 -15.15 31.08 -0.61
C VAL A 29 -14.97 30.38 0.73
N MET A 30 -13.97 30.79 1.52
CA MET A 30 -13.88 30.44 2.93
C MET A 30 -14.66 31.47 3.75
N VAL A 31 -15.72 31.03 4.42
CA VAL A 31 -16.50 31.80 5.39
C VAL A 31 -15.84 31.63 6.76
N PHE A 32 -15.24 32.71 7.27
CA PHE A 32 -14.83 32.82 8.66
C PHE A 32 -16.00 33.46 9.44
N LEU A 33 -16.60 32.74 10.39
CA LEU A 33 -17.55 33.31 11.34
C LEU A 33 -16.94 33.26 12.75
N LEU A 34 -16.81 34.45 13.32
CA LEU A 34 -16.34 34.73 14.66
C LEU A 34 -17.54 35.15 15.52
N VAL A 35 -17.93 34.37 16.53
CA VAL A 35 -18.87 34.83 17.58
C VAL A 35 -18.49 34.30 18.96
N HIS A 36 -17.99 35.25 19.77
CA HIS A 36 -18.25 35.60 21.17
C HIS A 36 -18.63 34.55 22.24
N ALA A 37 -17.94 34.71 23.38
CA ALA A 37 -18.14 34.06 24.66
C ALA A 37 -19.50 34.34 25.33
N GLY A 38 -20.03 33.34 26.04
CA GLY A 38 -21.17 33.41 26.94
C GLY A 38 -21.04 32.37 28.06
N SER A 39 -21.37 32.80 29.27
CA SER A 39 -21.13 32.22 30.60
C SER A 39 -22.21 31.25 31.11
N GLY A 40 -21.83 30.37 32.06
CA GLY A 40 -22.71 29.78 33.11
C GLY A 40 -23.42 28.48 32.72
N GLU A 41 -22.95 27.32 33.20
CA GLU A 41 -23.45 26.60 34.40
C GLU A 41 -24.58 25.60 34.08
N ASP A 42 -24.27 24.30 34.08
CA ASP A 42 -24.94 23.25 34.86
C ASP A 42 -24.24 21.88 34.68
N ALA A 43 -23.95 21.23 35.81
CA ALA A 43 -23.11 20.03 36.02
C ALA A 43 -23.68 18.74 35.38
N VAL A 44 -22.93 17.68 35.07
CA VAL A 44 -22.36 16.69 36.02
C VAL A 44 -21.41 15.73 35.26
N GLY A 45 -20.23 15.48 35.84
CA GLY A 45 -19.58 14.16 35.83
C GLY A 45 -18.52 13.87 34.76
N ASP A 46 -17.37 14.54 34.81
CA ASP A 46 -16.16 14.03 34.15
C ASP A 46 -14.92 14.32 35.00
N THR A 47 -14.37 13.30 35.66
CA THR A 47 -13.01 13.37 36.22
C THR A 47 -12.03 12.93 35.14
N ALA A 48 -11.77 13.82 34.19
CA ALA A 48 -10.62 13.70 33.31
C ALA A 48 -9.33 13.91 34.13
N LEU A 49 -8.38 12.96 34.03
CA LEU A 49 -7.03 13.11 34.58
C LEU A 49 -6.29 14.22 33.80
N PRO A 50 -5.55 15.14 34.46
CA PRO A 50 -4.87 16.22 33.79
C PRO A 50 -3.56 15.72 33.15
N GLY A 51 -3.44 15.84 31.82
CA GLY A 51 -2.13 15.69 31.16
C GLY A 51 -2.08 15.04 29.77
N GLN A 52 -3.19 14.81 29.08
CA GLN A 52 -3.13 14.27 27.71
C GLN A 52 -3.68 15.30 26.72
N VAL A 53 -2.77 16.10 26.17
CA VAL A 53 -2.99 16.78 24.89
C VAL A 53 -3.09 15.67 23.85
N ARG A 54 -4.31 15.28 23.46
CA ARG A 54 -4.51 14.35 22.34
C ARG A 54 -4.23 15.12 21.04
N THR A 55 -2.95 15.26 20.70
CA THR A 55 -2.54 15.57 19.33
C THR A 55 -2.94 14.39 18.43
N ALA A 56 -3.52 14.71 17.29
CA ALA A 56 -4.14 13.76 16.39
C ALA A 56 -3.15 12.78 15.75
N HIS A 57 -3.63 11.53 15.58
CA HIS A 57 -3.19 10.47 14.67
C HIS A 57 -1.82 9.80 14.88
N ALA A 58 -1.76 8.86 15.83
CA ALA A 58 -1.21 7.55 15.54
C ALA A 58 -2.40 6.57 15.51
N GLN A 59 -2.69 5.99 14.34
CA GLN A 59 -3.80 5.03 14.15
C GLN A 59 -3.45 3.61 14.62
N HIS A 60 -2.29 3.44 15.27
CA HIS A 60 -1.75 2.16 15.71
C HIS A 60 -1.26 2.23 17.14
N ALA A 61 -1.15 1.05 17.78
CA ALA A 61 -0.61 0.95 19.12
C ALA A 61 0.83 1.52 19.15
N PRO A 62 1.22 2.23 20.22
CA PRO A 62 2.51 2.92 20.31
C PRO A 62 3.72 1.97 20.23
N ASP A 63 3.52 0.69 20.54
CA ASP A 63 4.56 -0.34 20.51
C ASP A 63 4.50 -1.23 19.26
N GLN A 64 3.66 -0.87 18.28
CA GLN A 64 3.56 -1.65 17.04
C GLN A 64 4.78 -1.41 16.15
N ILE A 65 5.42 -2.50 15.74
CA ILE A 65 6.55 -2.50 14.80
C ILE A 65 5.99 -2.93 13.44
N PRO A 66 6.04 -2.08 12.40
CA PRO A 66 5.38 -2.37 11.13
C PRO A 66 6.07 -3.47 10.34
N PHE A 67 5.32 -4.11 9.45
CA PHE A 67 5.88 -4.88 8.36
C PHE A 67 6.34 -3.91 7.27
N ILE A 68 7.61 -3.99 6.84
CA ILE A 68 8.19 -3.06 5.87
C ILE A 68 8.69 -3.81 4.65
N THR A 69 8.27 -3.33 3.48
CA THR A 69 8.68 -3.84 2.17
C THR A 69 9.01 -2.71 1.23
N THR A 70 9.84 -2.98 0.23
CA THR A 70 10.15 -2.02 -0.82
C THR A 70 9.62 -2.48 -2.17
N TRP A 71 8.94 -1.58 -2.88
CA TRP A 71 8.26 -1.86 -4.14
C TRP A 71 8.73 -0.93 -5.25
N LYS A 72 8.66 -1.38 -6.51
CA LYS A 72 9.08 -0.61 -7.68
C LYS A 72 7.95 -0.32 -8.66
N THR A 73 7.87 0.93 -9.11
CA THR A 73 7.10 1.35 -10.30
C THR A 73 8.05 1.84 -11.39
N ASN A 74 7.69 1.56 -12.64
CA ASN A 74 8.46 1.91 -13.83
C ASN A 74 7.76 2.97 -14.70
N ALA A 75 6.53 3.34 -14.37
CA ALA A 75 5.76 4.35 -15.09
C ALA A 75 5.03 5.30 -14.12
N ALA A 76 4.74 6.50 -14.61
CA ALA A 76 3.86 7.45 -13.91
C ALA A 76 2.43 6.91 -13.85
N ASN A 77 1.73 7.23 -12.76
CA ASN A 77 0.37 6.75 -12.46
C ASN A 77 0.26 5.22 -12.46
N GLN A 78 1.32 4.52 -12.08
CA GLN A 78 1.29 3.07 -11.98
C GLN A 78 0.73 2.65 -10.63
N THR A 79 -0.24 1.74 -10.68
CA THR A 79 -0.89 1.17 -9.49
C THR A 79 -0.16 -0.08 -9.03
N ILE A 80 0.04 -0.19 -7.71
CA ILE A 80 0.45 -1.43 -7.03
C ILE A 80 -0.71 -1.90 -6.16
N THR A 81 -1.02 -3.19 -6.23
CA THR A 81 -1.90 -3.87 -5.28
C THR A 81 -1.08 -4.83 -4.42
N ILE A 82 -1.18 -4.66 -3.11
CA ILE A 82 -0.58 -5.57 -2.13
C ILE A 82 -1.69 -6.47 -1.58
N PRO A 83 -1.67 -7.78 -1.86
CA PRO A 83 -2.72 -8.72 -1.46
C PRO A 83 -2.60 -9.09 0.02
N LEU A 84 -2.90 -8.14 0.89
CA LEU A 84 -2.91 -8.27 2.33
C LEU A 84 -4.23 -8.91 2.82
N SER A 85 -4.16 -9.66 3.91
CA SER A 85 -5.31 -10.03 4.74
C SER A 85 -5.07 -9.53 6.15
N GLY A 86 -6.03 -8.82 6.71
CA GLY A 86 -5.93 -8.23 8.04
C GLY A 86 -7.08 -7.28 8.33
N TYR A 87 -7.03 -6.66 9.50
CA TYR A 87 -8.07 -5.74 9.98
C TYR A 87 -7.43 -4.44 10.46
N ASP A 88 -8.16 -3.34 10.30
CA ASP A 88 -7.76 -2.00 10.74
C ASP A 88 -6.31 -1.65 10.37
N LEU A 89 -5.92 -2.01 9.14
CA LEU A 89 -4.58 -1.75 8.64
C LEU A 89 -4.45 -0.26 8.33
N THR A 90 -3.30 0.33 8.69
CA THR A 90 -2.83 1.51 7.99
C THR A 90 -1.51 1.27 7.28
N ILE A 91 -1.50 1.76 6.05
CA ILE A 91 -0.42 1.59 5.09
C ILE A 91 0.14 2.97 4.82
N HIS A 92 1.43 3.15 5.04
CA HIS A 92 2.16 4.30 4.53
C HIS A 92 2.86 3.89 3.24
N TRP A 93 2.57 4.57 2.14
CA TRP A 93 2.97 4.16 0.80
C TRP A 93 4.38 4.59 0.39
N GLY A 94 5.08 5.33 1.25
CA GLY A 94 6.45 5.80 1.00
C GLY A 94 6.55 7.05 0.10
N ASP A 95 5.41 7.59 -0.36
CA ASP A 95 5.33 8.82 -1.17
C ASP A 95 4.69 10.00 -0.42
N GLY A 96 4.55 9.88 0.89
CA GLY A 96 3.88 10.85 1.76
C GLY A 96 2.37 10.65 1.90
N THR A 97 1.78 9.69 1.18
CA THR A 97 0.37 9.32 1.34
C THR A 97 0.18 8.10 2.24
N ASN A 98 -1.03 7.93 2.75
CA ASN A 98 -1.42 6.81 3.59
C ASN A 98 -2.85 6.33 3.27
N SER A 99 -3.14 5.10 3.68
CA SER A 99 -4.49 4.52 3.71
C SER A 99 -4.72 3.96 5.11
N THR A 100 -5.87 4.26 5.70
CA THR A 100 -6.27 3.82 7.05
C THR A 100 -7.53 2.96 6.96
N GLU A 101 -7.82 2.20 8.02
CA GLU A 101 -9.04 1.37 8.11
C GLU A 101 -9.17 0.38 6.94
N VAL A 102 -8.05 -0.24 6.53
CA VAL A 102 -8.01 -1.22 5.43
C VAL A 102 -8.23 -2.64 5.97
N PHE A 103 -9.08 -3.42 5.31
CA PHE A 103 -9.52 -4.77 5.73
C PHE A 103 -9.09 -5.91 4.79
N GLY A 104 -8.11 -5.67 3.92
CA GLY A 104 -7.75 -6.62 2.88
C GLY A 104 -6.74 -6.06 1.88
N PRO A 105 -6.80 -6.49 0.61
CA PRO A 105 -5.87 -6.01 -0.41
C PRO A 105 -5.86 -4.49 -0.47
N ALA A 106 -4.67 -3.92 -0.41
CA ALA A 106 -4.46 -2.49 -0.43
C ALA A 106 -3.94 -2.09 -1.81
N THR A 107 -4.52 -1.03 -2.39
CA THR A 107 -4.15 -0.55 -3.72
C THR A 107 -3.77 0.92 -3.66
N HIS A 108 -2.68 1.29 -4.33
CA HIS A 108 -2.23 2.67 -4.41
C HIS A 108 -1.63 3.01 -5.77
N THR A 109 -1.81 4.26 -6.20
CA THR A 109 -1.31 4.76 -7.49
C THR A 109 -0.22 5.79 -7.28
N TYR A 110 0.99 5.46 -7.72
CA TYR A 110 2.15 6.34 -7.61
C TYR A 110 2.18 7.32 -8.79
N ALA A 111 2.17 8.62 -8.50
CA ALA A 111 2.18 9.67 -9.53
C ALA A 111 3.47 9.63 -10.37
N ASN A 112 4.60 9.30 -9.75
CA ASN A 112 5.91 9.22 -10.40
C ASN A 112 6.42 7.77 -10.42
N PRO A 113 7.23 7.38 -11.40
CA PRO A 113 7.97 6.13 -11.33
C PRO A 113 9.05 6.22 -10.23
N GLY A 114 9.29 5.12 -9.52
CA GLY A 114 10.27 5.10 -8.44
C GLY A 114 10.31 3.81 -7.65
N THR A 115 11.07 3.85 -6.57
CA THR A 115 11.15 2.80 -5.56
C THR A 115 10.62 3.36 -4.24
N TYR A 116 9.72 2.63 -3.61
CA TYR A 116 8.95 3.11 -2.47
C TYR A 116 8.99 2.10 -1.33
N THR A 117 9.30 2.59 -0.13
CA THR A 117 9.24 1.81 1.10
C THR A 117 7.83 1.91 1.67
N VAL A 118 7.15 0.78 1.73
CA VAL A 118 5.79 0.64 2.24
C VAL A 118 5.85 0.03 3.63
N SER A 119 5.24 0.72 4.61
CA SER A 119 5.11 0.20 5.98
C SER A 119 3.64 -0.08 6.31
N VAL A 120 3.37 -1.28 6.80
CA VAL A 120 2.02 -1.75 7.17
C VAL A 120 1.96 -1.95 8.68
N TYR A 121 0.94 -1.34 9.28
CA TYR A 121 0.57 -1.49 10.68
C TYR A 121 -0.88 -2.04 10.76
N GLY A 122 -1.37 -2.29 11.97
CA GLY A 122 -2.64 -2.97 12.25
C GLY A 122 -2.51 -4.49 12.38
N ASP A 123 -3.64 -5.19 12.33
CA ASP A 123 -3.71 -6.64 12.54
C ASP A 123 -3.50 -7.39 11.23
N LEU A 124 -2.28 -7.28 10.67
CA LEU A 124 -1.89 -8.02 9.47
C LEU A 124 -1.70 -9.49 9.81
N VAL A 125 -2.41 -10.36 9.09
CA VAL A 125 -2.38 -11.81 9.35
C VAL A 125 -1.86 -12.64 8.18
N ALA A 126 -1.85 -12.09 6.96
CA ALA A 126 -1.28 -12.73 5.78
C ALA A 126 -0.98 -11.74 4.65
N ILE A 127 -0.04 -12.13 3.78
CA ILE A 127 0.14 -11.62 2.43
C ILE A 127 0.17 -12.83 1.50
N SER A 128 -0.37 -12.73 0.29
CA SER A 128 -0.36 -13.83 -0.69
C SER A 128 -0.22 -13.32 -2.11
N LEU A 129 0.98 -13.42 -2.68
CA LEU A 129 1.29 -13.03 -4.06
C LEU A 129 0.96 -14.11 -5.10
N TYR A 130 0.11 -15.08 -4.75
CA TYR A 130 -0.36 -16.13 -5.66
C TYR A 130 -0.89 -15.59 -6.99
N ASP A 131 -0.21 -15.94 -8.08
CA ASP A 131 -0.51 -15.51 -9.46
C ASP A 131 -0.71 -13.97 -9.59
N HIS A 132 0.00 -13.19 -8.76
CA HIS A 132 -0.22 -11.75 -8.68
C HIS A 132 0.70 -10.99 -9.65
N SER A 133 0.11 -10.16 -10.51
CA SER A 133 0.87 -9.41 -11.54
C SER A 133 1.87 -8.38 -10.97
N ASP A 134 1.68 -7.96 -9.72
CA ASP A 134 2.63 -7.08 -9.02
C ASP A 134 3.73 -7.85 -8.27
N ALA A 135 3.70 -9.19 -8.19
CA ALA A 135 4.71 -9.95 -7.45
C ALA A 135 6.16 -9.61 -7.88
N PRO A 136 6.49 -9.50 -9.18
CA PRO A 136 7.83 -9.07 -9.62
C PRO A 136 8.21 -7.65 -9.20
N ARG A 137 7.29 -6.83 -8.71
CA ARG A 137 7.55 -5.44 -8.28
C ARG A 137 7.99 -5.34 -6.84
N LEU A 138 7.83 -6.40 -6.05
CA LEU A 138 8.43 -6.49 -4.73
C LEU A 138 9.95 -6.60 -4.89
N VAL A 139 10.66 -5.62 -4.32
CA VAL A 139 12.13 -5.50 -4.39
C VAL A 139 12.76 -6.06 -3.15
N SER A 140 12.20 -5.83 -1.97
CA SER A 140 12.73 -6.39 -0.73
C SER A 140 11.69 -6.51 0.37
N ILE A 141 11.95 -7.47 1.26
CA ILE A 141 11.43 -7.49 2.63
C ILE A 141 12.49 -6.83 3.50
N ASP A 142 12.11 -5.72 4.14
CA ASP A 142 13.03 -4.86 4.90
C ASP A 142 12.83 -5.02 6.41
N GLN A 143 11.64 -5.43 6.85
CA GLN A 143 11.33 -5.68 8.26
C GLN A 143 10.07 -6.55 8.40
N TRP A 144 10.07 -7.50 9.33
CA TRP A 144 8.89 -8.31 9.66
C TRP A 144 7.94 -7.63 10.64
N GLY A 145 8.51 -6.94 11.63
CA GLY A 145 7.75 -6.33 12.70
C GLY A 145 7.12 -7.36 13.65
N ASN A 146 6.10 -6.95 14.38
CA ASN A 146 5.42 -7.79 15.38
C ASN A 146 4.01 -8.23 14.93
N MET A 147 3.87 -8.55 13.64
CA MET A 147 2.60 -9.02 13.08
C MET A 147 2.23 -10.41 13.60
N SER A 148 0.93 -10.65 13.78
CA SER A 148 0.39 -11.95 14.20
C SER A 148 0.05 -12.81 12.98
N TRP A 149 1.07 -13.29 12.28
CA TRP A 149 0.90 -14.08 11.07
C TRP A 149 0.14 -15.38 11.36
N THR A 150 -0.85 -15.68 10.51
CA THR A 150 -1.67 -16.91 10.61
C THR A 150 -1.37 -17.88 9.47
N THR A 151 -0.83 -17.38 8.36
CA THR A 151 -0.36 -18.18 7.23
C THR A 151 0.72 -17.43 6.47
N MET A 152 1.68 -18.16 5.92
CA MET A 152 2.68 -17.66 4.96
C MET A 152 2.55 -18.35 3.60
N ARG A 153 1.44 -19.06 3.38
CA ARG A 153 1.18 -19.79 2.15
C ARG A 153 1.23 -18.82 0.97
N LEU A 154 2.14 -19.09 0.02
CA LEU A 154 2.30 -18.37 -1.23
C LEU A 154 2.59 -16.86 -1.04
N ALA A 155 3.11 -16.48 0.12
CA ALA A 155 3.27 -15.07 0.52
C ALA A 155 4.08 -14.25 -0.49
N PHE A 156 5.19 -14.80 -0.98
CA PHE A 156 6.12 -14.16 -1.89
C PHE A 156 6.31 -14.95 -3.20
N GLN A 157 5.28 -15.71 -3.59
CA GLN A 157 5.31 -16.40 -4.87
C GLN A 157 5.54 -15.42 -6.03
N GLY A 158 6.43 -15.77 -6.95
CA GLY A 158 6.69 -15.00 -8.17
C GLY A 158 7.36 -13.65 -7.92
N ALA A 159 7.83 -13.40 -6.69
CA ALA A 159 8.60 -12.21 -6.34
C ALA A 159 10.05 -12.32 -6.87
N ILE A 160 10.19 -12.42 -8.20
CA ILE A 160 11.44 -12.77 -8.88
C ILE A 160 12.59 -11.78 -8.62
N ASN A 161 12.28 -10.53 -8.26
CA ASN A 161 13.25 -9.47 -7.99
C ASN A 161 13.50 -9.24 -6.49
N MET A 162 12.81 -10.00 -5.63
CA MET A 162 12.85 -9.78 -4.20
C MET A 162 14.17 -10.28 -3.60
N VAL A 163 14.84 -9.38 -2.89
CA VAL A 163 15.95 -9.71 -1.98
C VAL A 163 15.49 -9.66 -0.53
N TYR A 164 16.28 -10.24 0.37
CA TYR A 164 16.00 -10.21 1.81
C TYR A 164 16.94 -9.22 2.48
N ALA A 165 16.38 -8.15 3.05
CA ALA A 165 17.12 -7.09 3.75
C ALA A 165 16.74 -7.00 5.24
N ALA A 166 15.72 -7.73 5.67
CA ALA A 166 15.27 -7.76 7.06
C ALA A 166 16.36 -8.27 8.00
N THR A 167 16.50 -7.58 9.15
CA THR A 167 17.39 -7.96 10.25
C THR A 167 16.65 -8.61 11.41
N ASP A 168 15.31 -8.57 11.38
CA ASP A 168 14.42 -9.25 12.32
C ASP A 168 13.84 -10.53 11.70
N SER A 169 13.16 -11.33 12.52
CA SER A 169 12.48 -12.55 12.13
C SER A 169 10.97 -12.42 12.35
N PRO A 170 10.13 -13.06 11.51
CA PRO A 170 8.70 -13.09 11.76
C PRO A 170 8.38 -13.89 13.03
N ASP A 171 7.32 -13.48 13.74
CA ASP A 171 6.65 -14.38 14.68
C ASP A 171 5.80 -15.37 13.89
N LEU A 172 6.23 -16.63 13.88
CA LEU A 172 5.56 -17.74 13.18
C LEU A 172 4.76 -18.64 14.13
N SER A 173 4.61 -18.28 15.41
CA SER A 173 3.93 -19.12 16.41
C SER A 173 2.46 -19.42 16.04
N GLY A 174 1.83 -18.57 15.25
CA GLY A 174 0.47 -18.75 14.69
C GLY A 174 0.41 -19.38 13.29
N VAL A 175 1.54 -19.66 12.64
CA VAL A 175 1.64 -20.13 11.25
C VAL A 175 1.81 -21.64 11.21
N THR A 176 0.89 -22.34 10.55
CA THR A 176 1.02 -23.80 10.32
C THR A 176 1.36 -24.17 8.87
N ASP A 177 1.27 -23.22 7.95
CA ASP A 177 1.41 -23.43 6.50
C ASP A 177 2.28 -22.32 5.88
N MET A 178 3.44 -22.73 5.36
CA MET A 178 4.41 -21.94 4.59
C MET A 178 4.56 -22.49 3.16
N SER A 179 3.61 -23.31 2.69
CA SER A 179 3.68 -23.92 1.36
C SER A 179 3.80 -22.86 0.27
N GLY A 180 4.77 -23.07 -0.62
CA GLY A 180 5.08 -22.17 -1.73
C GLY A 180 5.44 -20.73 -1.34
N MET A 181 5.80 -20.43 -0.09
CA MET A 181 6.09 -19.06 0.38
C MET A 181 7.06 -18.29 -0.54
N PHE A 182 8.11 -18.95 -1.05
CA PHE A 182 9.11 -18.39 -1.97
C PHE A 182 9.10 -19.07 -3.34
N PHE A 183 7.96 -19.64 -3.75
CA PHE A 183 7.82 -20.30 -5.04
C PHE A 183 8.15 -19.33 -6.18
N ASP A 184 9.06 -19.68 -7.07
CA ASP A 184 9.59 -18.83 -8.16
C ASP A 184 10.17 -17.48 -7.71
N ALA A 185 10.50 -17.29 -6.43
CA ALA A 185 11.23 -16.11 -5.95
C ALA A 185 12.73 -16.24 -6.31
N SER A 186 13.04 -16.22 -7.60
CA SER A 186 14.36 -16.62 -8.14
C SER A 186 15.57 -15.84 -7.60
N SER A 187 15.39 -14.59 -7.16
CA SER A 187 16.47 -13.77 -6.54
C SER A 187 16.57 -13.92 -5.02
N PHE A 188 15.63 -14.63 -4.38
CA PHE A 188 15.64 -14.80 -2.93
C PHE A 188 16.85 -15.63 -2.49
N ASN A 189 17.61 -15.10 -1.53
CA ASN A 189 18.74 -15.77 -0.90
C ASN A 189 18.96 -15.26 0.54
N GLY A 190 17.87 -14.95 1.24
CA GLY A 190 17.92 -14.44 2.61
C GLY A 190 18.29 -15.50 3.63
N ASP A 191 19.14 -15.15 4.59
CA ASP A 191 19.41 -16.02 5.74
C ASP A 191 18.17 -16.05 6.65
N ILE A 192 17.53 -17.20 6.68
CA ILE A 192 16.33 -17.50 7.46
C ILE A 192 16.59 -18.65 8.45
N SER A 193 17.86 -18.98 8.69
CA SER A 193 18.27 -20.06 9.58
C SER A 193 17.82 -19.84 11.03
N SER A 194 17.58 -18.57 11.41
CA SER A 194 17.13 -18.18 12.75
C SER A 194 15.62 -18.19 12.95
N TRP A 195 14.83 -18.49 11.91
CA TRP A 195 13.37 -18.52 12.04
C TRP A 195 12.94 -19.70 12.92
N ASP A 196 12.08 -19.43 13.91
CA ASP A 196 11.41 -20.49 14.67
C ASP A 196 10.25 -21.04 13.84
N VAL A 197 10.43 -22.24 13.30
CA VAL A 197 9.45 -22.92 12.45
C VAL A 197 8.73 -24.07 13.16
N SER A 198 8.85 -24.18 14.49
CA SER A 198 8.34 -25.31 15.27
C SER A 198 6.82 -25.52 15.22
N SER A 199 6.05 -24.49 14.85
CA SER A 199 4.60 -24.52 14.65
C SER A 199 4.18 -24.95 13.23
N VAL A 200 5.12 -24.96 12.28
CA VAL A 200 4.84 -25.11 10.85
C VAL A 200 4.77 -26.58 10.47
N ASN A 201 3.67 -26.98 9.82
CA ASN A 201 3.41 -28.37 9.42
C ASN A 201 3.55 -28.60 7.91
N ASP A 202 3.42 -27.55 7.09
CA ASP A 202 3.52 -27.64 5.64
C ASP A 202 4.51 -26.60 5.08
N MET A 203 5.57 -27.10 4.44
CA MET A 203 6.57 -26.31 3.71
C MET A 203 6.69 -26.80 2.26
N SER A 204 5.66 -27.49 1.75
CA SER A 204 5.66 -28.05 0.40
C SER A 204 5.95 -26.96 -0.65
N ALA A 205 6.87 -27.27 -1.56
CA ALA A 205 7.30 -26.36 -2.64
C ALA A 205 7.79 -24.97 -2.18
N MET A 206 8.14 -24.76 -0.90
CA MET A 206 8.51 -23.45 -0.35
C MET A 206 9.59 -22.73 -1.16
N PHE A 207 10.61 -23.45 -1.62
CA PHE A 207 11.73 -22.91 -2.41
C PHE A 207 11.74 -23.39 -3.86
N PHE A 208 10.65 -23.98 -4.36
CA PHE A 208 10.61 -24.43 -5.75
C PHE A 208 10.76 -23.21 -6.68
N GLY A 209 11.78 -23.21 -7.56
CA GLY A 209 12.07 -22.08 -8.44
C GLY A 209 12.83 -20.91 -7.79
N ALA A 210 13.14 -20.96 -6.48
CA ALA A 210 13.99 -19.99 -5.79
C ALA A 210 15.48 -20.24 -6.13
N ALA A 211 15.85 -20.02 -7.39
CA ALA A 211 17.12 -20.47 -7.98
C ALA A 211 18.39 -19.95 -7.28
N SER A 212 18.33 -18.78 -6.63
CA SER A 212 19.47 -18.19 -5.92
C SER A 212 19.60 -18.65 -4.47
N PHE A 213 18.61 -19.35 -3.92
CA PHE A 213 18.59 -19.71 -2.51
C PHE A 213 19.67 -20.76 -2.19
N ASN A 214 20.58 -20.40 -1.29
CA ASN A 214 21.69 -21.25 -0.85
C ASN A 214 22.11 -20.90 0.58
N GLN A 215 21.14 -20.78 1.48
CA GLN A 215 21.39 -20.50 2.91
C GLN A 215 21.23 -21.77 3.75
N PRO A 216 21.94 -21.87 4.90
CA PRO A 216 21.77 -22.97 5.83
C PRO A 216 20.33 -23.03 6.39
N LEU A 217 19.84 -24.25 6.59
CA LEU A 217 18.53 -24.55 7.21
C LEU A 217 18.67 -25.60 8.33
N ASP A 218 19.89 -25.92 8.74
CA ASP A 218 20.18 -26.94 9.75
C ASP A 218 19.72 -26.58 11.16
N GLY A 219 19.38 -25.31 11.39
CA GLY A 219 18.78 -24.84 12.64
C GLY A 219 17.26 -25.06 12.75
N TRP A 220 16.59 -25.49 11.69
CA TRP A 220 15.15 -25.72 11.71
C TRP A 220 14.81 -27.09 12.31
N ASP A 221 13.84 -27.10 13.22
CA ASP A 221 13.24 -28.32 13.79
C ASP A 221 11.95 -28.64 13.01
N VAL A 222 11.98 -29.69 12.19
CA VAL A 222 10.92 -30.08 11.22
C VAL A 222 10.57 -31.57 11.30
#